data_AF-A0A6N6VHF1-F1
#
_entry.id   AF-A0A6N6VHF1-F1
#
_cell.length_a   1.000
_cell.length_b   1.000
_cell.length_c   1.000
_cell.angle_alpha   90.00
_cell.angle_beta   90.00
_cell.angle_gamma   90.00
#
_symmetry.space_group_name_H-M   'P 1'
#
loop_
_entity.id
_entity.type
_entity.pdbx_description
1 polymer ?
#
loop_
_entity_poly.entity_id
_entity_poly.type
_entity_poly.pdbx_seq_one_letter_code
_entity_poly.pdbx_strand_id
1 'polypeptide(L)' 'MALNSLRANVATRPHPLVREIGLVLAFKLVALFFLYTFFFGPSHRVDVTPDGVHAAVFGPHTTSPADPLTRPGG' A
#
# COMPACT_ATOMS: atom_id res chain seq x y z
N MET A 1 34.89 -19.29 33.14
CA MET A 1 34.73 -19.07 31.69
C MET A 1 33.63 -19.92 31.04
N ALA A 2 33.38 -21.16 31.48
CA ALA A 2 32.39 -22.06 30.85
C ALA A 2 30.90 -21.63 30.94
N LEU A 3 30.53 -20.79 31.92
CA LEU A 3 29.16 -20.32 32.11
C LEU A 3 28.72 -19.28 31.06
N ASN A 4 29.66 -18.47 30.55
CA ASN A 4 29.37 -17.49 29.49
C ASN A 4 29.11 -18.19 28.15
N SER A 5 29.84 -19.28 27.87
CA SER A 5 29.61 -20.12 26.70
C SER A 5 28.30 -20.90 26.76
N LEU A 6 27.83 -21.32 27.95
CA LEU A 6 26.49 -21.93 28.08
C LEU A 6 25.37 -20.91 27.86
N ARG A 7 25.51 -19.69 28.40
CA ARG A 7 24.51 -18.62 28.18
C ARG A 7 24.46 -18.16 26.72
N ALA A 8 25.61 -18.11 26.04
CA ALA A 8 25.66 -17.78 24.61
C ALA A 8 24.99 -18.87 23.73
N ASN A 9 25.08 -20.15 24.13
CA ASN A 9 24.58 -21.28 23.34
C ASN A 9 23.08 -21.58 23.56
N VAL A 10 22.48 -21.08 24.64
CA VAL A 10 21.04 -21.22 24.93
C VAL A 10 20.18 -20.19 24.17
N ALA A 11 20.80 -19.18 23.56
CA ALA A 11 20.09 -18.05 22.94
C ALA A 11 19.59 -18.27 21.50
N THR A 12 19.83 -19.43 20.86
CA THR A 12 19.70 -19.52 19.39
C THR A 12 18.94 -20.73 18.86
N ARG A 13 17.91 -21.20 19.56
CA ARG A 13 16.82 -21.91 18.87
C ARG A 13 15.70 -20.92 18.60
N PRO A 14 15.61 -20.35 17.38
CA PRO A 14 14.45 -19.54 17.02
C PRO A 14 13.22 -20.44 17.18
N HIS A 15 12.34 -20.05 18.11
CA HIS A 15 11.06 -20.72 18.31
C HIS A 15 10.31 -20.72 16.97
N PRO A 16 9.71 -21.85 16.54
CA PRO A 16 9.07 -21.96 15.23
C PRO A 16 8.09 -20.82 14.93
N LEU A 17 7.40 -20.31 15.96
CA LEU A 17 6.54 -19.13 15.86
C LEU A 17 7.26 -17.85 15.40
N VAL A 18 8.48 -17.59 15.89
CA VAL A 18 9.23 -16.37 15.54
C VAL A 18 9.56 -16.37 14.04
N ARG A 19 9.85 -17.55 13.48
CA ARG A 19 10.12 -17.71 12.05
C ARG A 19 8.87 -17.50 11.20
N GLU A 20 7.72 -18.05 11.60
CA GLU A 20 6.46 -17.85 10.88
C GLU A 20 6.01 -16.39 10.91
N ILE A 21 6.05 -15.76 12.09
CA ILE A 21 5.72 -14.34 12.26
C ILE A 21 6.67 -13.49 11.41
N GLY A 22 7.98 -13.77 11.46
CA GLY A 22 8.98 -13.08 10.64
C GLY A 22 8.70 -13.20 9.14
N LEU A 23 8.28 -14.37 8.67
CA LEU A 23 7.95 -14.61 7.27
C LEU A 23 6.71 -13.83 6.82
N VAL A 24 5.63 -13.85 7.63
CA VAL A 24 4.39 -13.10 7.34
C VAL A 24 4.67 -11.60 7.32
N LEU A 25 5.48 -11.12 8.26
CA LEU A 25 5.85 -9.71 8.35
C LEU A 25 6.71 -9.28 7.15
N ALA A 26 7.70 -10.09 6.77
CA ALA A 26 8.54 -9.84 5.60
C ALA A 26 7.70 -9.82 4.31
N PHE A 27 6.80 -10.79 4.13
CA PHE A 27 5.89 -10.82 2.98
C PHE A 27 5.02 -9.56 2.92
N LYS A 28 4.49 -9.11 4.07
CA LYS A 28 3.69 -7.89 4.15
C LYS A 28 4.48 -6.64 3.76
N LEU A 29 5.73 -6.53 4.20
CA LEU A 29 6.61 -5.42 3.84
C LEU A 29 6.95 -5.42 2.35
N VAL A 30 7.20 -6.58 1.76
CA VAL A 30 7.44 -6.73 0.32
C VAL A 30 6.21 -6.32 -0.49
N ALA A 31 5.02 -6.78 -0.10
CA ALA A 31 3.77 -6.40 -0.74
C ALA A 31 3.52 -4.87 -0.66
N LEU A 32 3.76 -4.27 0.50
CA LEU A 32 3.63 -2.82 0.68
C LEU A 32 4.66 -2.05 -0.15
N PHE A 33 5.90 -2.53 -0.21
CA PHE A 33 6.95 -1.93 -1.03
C PHE A 33 6.55 -1.95 -2.51
N PHE A 34 6.09 -3.09 -3.02
CA PHE A 34 5.61 -3.20 -4.40
C PHE A 34 4.43 -2.28 -4.66
N LEU A 35 3.42 -2.27 -3.78
CA LEU A 35 2.28 -1.37 -3.91
C LEU A 35 2.73 0.09 -3.92
N TYR A 36 3.65 0.47 -3.04
CA TYR A 36 4.23 1.81 -3.02
C TYR A 36 4.94 2.16 -4.32
N THR A 37 5.83 1.31 -4.81
CA THR A 37 6.58 1.59 -6.04
C THR A 37 5.73 1.55 -7.29
N PHE A 38 4.78 0.60 -7.38
CA PHE A 38 3.94 0.46 -8.56
C PHE A 38 2.79 1.45 -8.58
N PHE A 39 2.08 1.66 -7.47
CA PHE A 39 0.89 2.54 -7.43
C PHE A 39 1.21 3.96 -6.99
N PHE A 40 2.22 4.17 -6.16
CA PHE A 40 2.60 5.49 -5.62
C PHE A 40 3.96 5.98 -6.15
N GLY A 41 4.54 5.27 -7.12
CA GLY A 41 5.78 5.65 -7.78
C GLY A 41 5.66 6.97 -8.56
N PRO A 42 6.78 7.59 -8.94
CA PRO A 42 6.81 8.89 -9.63
C PRO A 42 5.89 8.98 -10.86
N SER A 43 5.72 7.87 -11.58
CA SER A 43 4.87 7.76 -12.77
C SER A 43 3.36 7.77 -12.48
N HIS A 44 2.94 7.54 -11.23
CA HIS A 44 1.54 7.59 -10.78
C HIS A 44 1.24 8.82 -9.93
N ARG A 45 2.22 9.73 -9.78
CA ARG A 45 1.94 11.07 -9.29
C ARG A 45 1.06 11.72 -10.34
N VAL A 46 -0.25 11.75 -10.08
CA VAL A 46 -1.17 12.62 -10.79
C VAL A 46 -0.56 14.01 -10.72
N ASP A 47 -0.16 14.54 -11.87
CA ASP A 47 0.39 15.87 -11.96
C ASP A 47 -0.75 16.84 -11.63
N VAL A 48 -0.88 17.16 -10.35
CA VAL A 48 -1.88 18.07 -9.80
C VAL A 48 -1.46 19.48 -10.18
N THR A 49 -1.72 19.80 -11.44
CA THR A 49 -1.72 21.16 -11.93
C THR A 49 -2.87 21.92 -11.25
N PRO A 50 -2.66 23.17 -10.79
CA PRO A 50 -3.72 23.98 -10.20
C PRO A 50 -4.99 24.03 -11.08
N ASP A 51 -4.81 24.06 -12.40
CA ASP A 51 -5.90 24.01 -13.38
C ASP A 51 -6.69 22.69 -13.33
N GLY A 52 -6.01 21.55 -13.18
CA GLY A 52 -6.65 20.23 -13.06
C GLY A 52 -7.41 20.04 -11.74
N VAL A 53 -6.90 20.59 -10.64
CA VAL A 53 -7.59 20.60 -9.35
C VAL A 53 -8.80 21.53 -9.40
N HIS A 54 -8.66 22.71 -10.01
CA HIS A 54 -9.77 23.65 -10.16
C HIS A 54 -10.89 23.07 -11.02
N ALA A 55 -10.56 22.35 -12.10
CA ALA A 55 -11.55 21.63 -12.91
C ALA A 55 -12.20 20.45 -12.18
N ALA A 56 -11.47 19.71 -11.34
CA ALA A 56 -12.03 18.60 -10.57
C ALA A 56 -12.92 19.05 -9.39
N VAL A 57 -12.61 20.21 -8.78
CA VAL A 57 -13.32 20.75 -7.61
C VAL A 57 -14.46 21.70 -7.99
N PHE A 58 -14.27 22.52 -9.04
CA PHE A 58 -15.21 23.56 -9.45
C PHE A 58 -15.73 23.38 -10.88
N GLY A 59 -15.30 22.33 -11.59
CA GLY A 59 -15.89 21.98 -12.88
C GLY A 59 -17.36 21.60 -12.74
N PRO A 60 -18.18 21.81 -13.78
CA PRO A 60 -19.57 21.41 -13.75
C PRO A 60 -19.64 19.91 -13.43
N HIS A 61 -20.52 19.55 -12.51
CA HIS A 61 -20.80 18.15 -12.16
C HIS A 61 -21.44 17.49 -13.39
N THR A 62 -20.66 17.19 -14.43
CA THR A 62 -21.13 16.40 -15.56
C THR A 62 -21.18 14.97 -15.07
N THR A 63 -22.35 14.66 -14.51
CA THR A 63 -23.02 13.38 -14.52
C THR A 63 -22.12 12.19 -14.83
N SER A 64 -21.79 11.44 -13.78
CA SER A 64 -21.26 10.09 -13.86
C SER A 64 -22.00 9.27 -14.94
N PRO A 65 -21.32 8.44 -15.76
CA PRO A 65 -21.96 7.60 -16.78
C PRO A 65 -22.97 6.57 -16.24
N ALA A 66 -23.20 6.55 -14.92
CA ALA A 66 -24.19 5.72 -14.23
C ALA A 66 -25.51 6.43 -13.92
N ASP A 67 -25.73 7.67 -14.39
CA ASP A 67 -27.02 8.34 -14.20
C ASP A 67 -28.11 7.70 -15.09
N PRO A 68 -29.14 7.04 -14.53
CA PRO A 68 -30.14 6.27 -15.28
C PRO A 68 -31.18 7.14 -16.02
N LEU A 69 -30.94 8.43 -16.20
CA LEU A 69 -31.90 9.37 -16.78
C LEU A 69 -31.75 9.52 -18.30
N THR A 70 -31.64 8.40 -19.02
CA THR A 70 -32.02 8.36 -20.44
C THR A 70 -33.53 8.27 -20.55
N ARG A 71 -34.24 9.38 -20.29
CA ARG A 71 -35.63 9.56 -20.75
C ARG A 71 -35.60 10.47 -21.98
N PRO A 72 -35.71 9.93 -23.20
CA PRO A 72 -35.90 10.78 -24.37
C PRO A 72 -37.34 11.29 -24.35
N GLY A 73 -37.49 12.58 -24.09
CA GLY A 73 -38.70 13.35 -24.33
C GLY A 73 -38.31 14.58 -25.13
N GLY A 74 -38.64 14.57 -26.42
CA GLY A 74 -38.31 15.60 -27.40
C GLY A 74 -38.34 15.01 -28.79
#